data_AF-A0A922K4H6-F1
#
_entry.id   AF-A0A922K4H6-F1
#
_cell.length_a   1.000
_cell.length_b   1.000
_cell.length_c   1.000
_cell.angle_alpha   90.00
_cell.angle_beta   90.00
_cell.angle_gamma   90.00
#
_symmetry.space_group_name_H-M   'P 1'
#
loop_
_entity.id
_entity.type
_entity.pdbx_description
1 polymer ?
#
loop_
_entity_poly.entity_id
_entity_poly.type
_entity_poly.pdbx_seq_one_letter_code
_entity_poly.pdbx_strand_id
1 'polypeptide(L)'
;MVERLGEKESKEDVEEVAETIFKDVLGHRSGYAVGMGHMVIPDPSPLMKKSRAFIRLSKENQRNKSDAEMYKSKLDAMMTDIEALKKNFSEHEKIGALS
;
A
#
# COMPACT_ATOMS: atom_id res chain seq x y z
N MET A 1 4.91 -18.90 -48.67
CA MET A 1 4.29 -17.57 -48.77
C MET A 1 3.50 -17.36 -47.49
N VAL A 2 3.89 -16.38 -46.67
CA VAL A 2 3.11 -15.97 -45.50
C VAL A 2 2.11 -14.93 -46.02
N GLU A 3 0.85 -15.34 -46.15
CA GLU A 3 -0.23 -14.42 -46.48
C GLU A 3 -0.36 -13.39 -45.36
N ARG A 4 -0.27 -12.11 -45.74
CA ARG A 4 -0.47 -10.99 -44.84
C ARG A 4 -1.94 -10.99 -44.42
N LEU A 5 -2.19 -11.13 -43.12
CA LEU A 5 -3.49 -10.88 -42.51
C LEU A 5 -3.90 -9.45 -42.87
N GLY A 6 -4.83 -9.34 -43.82
CA GLY A 6 -5.49 -8.08 -44.12
C GLY A 6 -6.19 -7.58 -42.87
N GLU A 7 -5.82 -6.37 -42.45
CA GLU A 7 -6.48 -5.60 -41.43
C GLU A 7 -7.97 -5.50 -41.78
N LYS A 8 -8.78 -6.36 -41.14
CA LYS A 8 -10.21 -6.13 -41.01
C LYS A 8 -10.37 -5.30 -39.75
N GLU A 9 -10.55 -4.00 -39.95
CA GLU A 9 -11.13 -3.10 -38.97
C GLU A 9 -12.54 -3.62 -38.67
N SER A 10 -12.67 -4.53 -37.69
CA SER A 10 -13.96 -4.99 -37.21
C SER A 10 -14.57 -3.84 -36.42
N LYS A 11 -15.68 -3.30 -36.94
CA LYS A 11 -16.62 -2.41 -36.23
C LYS A 11 -17.43 -3.22 -35.21
N GLU A 12 -16.77 -4.07 -34.47
CA GLU A 12 -17.35 -4.74 -33.31
C GLU A 12 -16.93 -3.88 -32.12
N ASP A 13 -17.89 -3.50 -31.27
CA ASP A 13 -17.60 -2.72 -30.08
C ASP A 13 -16.53 -3.49 -29.28
N VAL A 14 -15.29 -3.02 -29.41
CA VAL A 14 -14.09 -3.68 -28.85
C VAL A 14 -14.27 -3.90 -27.35
N GLU A 15 -15.07 -3.05 -26.72
CA GLU A 15 -15.48 -3.10 -25.33
C GLU A 15 -16.41 -4.28 -25.01
N GLU A 16 -17.42 -4.56 -25.86
CA GLU A 16 -18.34 -5.69 -25.67
C GLU A 16 -17.64 -7.03 -25.91
N VAL A 17 -16.75 -7.07 -26.91
CA VAL A 17 -15.92 -8.25 -27.21
C VAL A 17 -14.91 -8.48 -26.08
N ALA A 18 -14.26 -7.41 -25.59
CA ALA A 18 -13.36 -7.50 -24.45
C ALA A 18 -14.10 -7.97 -23.19
N GLU A 19 -15.27 -7.42 -22.89
CA GLU A 19 -16.06 -7.82 -21.72
C GLU A 19 -16.49 -9.29 -21.78
N THR A 20 -16.86 -9.76 -22.98
CA THR A 20 -17.19 -11.16 -23.22
C THR A 20 -15.97 -12.07 -22.98
N ILE A 21 -14.81 -11.71 -23.54
CA ILE A 21 -13.55 -12.45 -23.33
C ILE A 21 -13.15 -12.44 -21.86
N PHE A 22 -13.27 -11.31 -21.16
CA PHE A 22 -12.95 -11.19 -19.74
C PHE A 22 -13.87 -12.06 -18.87
N LYS A 23 -15.17 -12.10 -19.16
CA LYS A 23 -16.12 -12.97 -18.46
C LYS A 23 -15.83 -14.45 -18.69
N ASP A 24 -15.41 -14.83 -19.90
CA ASP A 24 -15.13 -16.21 -20.26
C ASP A 24 -13.81 -16.71 -19.65
N VAL A 25 -12.78 -15.86 -19.62
CA VAL A 25 -11.46 -16.18 -19.06
C VAL A 25 -11.44 -16.11 -17.52
N LEU A 26 -12.07 -15.11 -16.92
CA LEU A 26 -12.04 -14.88 -15.47
C LEU A 26 -13.22 -15.52 -14.72
N GLY A 27 -14.22 -16.02 -15.46
CA GLY A 27 -15.44 -16.61 -14.93
C GLY A 27 -16.37 -15.60 -14.24
N HIS A 28 -17.61 -16.03 -13.93
CA HIS A 28 -18.64 -15.26 -13.21
C HIS A 28 -18.27 -14.85 -11.76
N ARG A 29 -17.04 -15.11 -11.31
CA ARG A 29 -16.54 -14.78 -9.96
C ARG A 29 -15.17 -14.11 -10.00
N SER A 30 -14.96 -13.17 -10.91
CA SER A 30 -13.78 -12.30 -10.79
C SER A 30 -14.04 -11.25 -9.70
N GLY A 31 -13.72 -11.57 -8.45
CA GLY A 31 -13.53 -10.56 -7.39
C GLY A 31 -12.44 -9.52 -7.72
N TYR A 32 -11.76 -9.69 -8.86
CA TYR A 32 -10.79 -8.77 -9.46
C TYR A 32 -11.42 -7.67 -10.31
N ALA A 33 -12.72 -7.71 -10.63
CA ALA A 33 -13.32 -6.77 -11.59
C ALA A 33 -13.83 -5.45 -10.97
N VAL A 34 -13.80 -5.27 -9.65
CA VAL A 34 -14.25 -4.02 -9.01
C VAL A 34 -13.06 -3.33 -8.33
N GLY A 35 -12.18 -2.71 -9.12
CA GLY A 35 -11.16 -1.82 -8.55
C GLY A 35 -9.81 -1.77 -9.26
N MET A 36 -9.75 -1.54 -10.57
CA MET A 36 -8.48 -1.16 -11.23
C MET A 36 -7.98 0.27 -10.88
N GLY A 37 -8.44 0.84 -9.76
CA GLY A 37 -7.98 2.15 -9.26
C GLY A 37 -7.74 2.22 -7.75
N HIS A 38 -8.21 1.23 -6.98
CA HIS A 38 -7.94 1.12 -5.55
C HIS A 38 -7.44 -0.29 -5.28
N MET A 39 -6.16 -0.40 -4.90
CA MET A 39 -5.62 -1.64 -4.35
C MET A 39 -6.33 -1.94 -3.03
N VAL A 40 -7.46 -2.62 -3.10
CA VAL A 40 -8.13 -3.17 -1.91
C VAL A 40 -7.60 -4.58 -1.76
N ILE A 41 -6.80 -4.81 -0.71
CA ILE A 41 -6.48 -6.17 -0.29
C ILE A 41 -7.81 -6.78 0.17
N PRO A 42 -8.35 -7.80 -0.51
CA PRO A 42 -9.64 -8.36 -0.14
C PRO A 42 -9.54 -9.00 1.24
N ASP A 43 -10.64 -8.94 1.99
CA ASP A 43 -10.71 -9.60 3.28
C ASP A 43 -10.39 -11.10 3.14
N PRO A 44 -9.58 -11.67 4.04
CA PRO A 44 -9.22 -13.07 3.97
C PRO A 44 -10.47 -13.92 4.21
N SER A 45 -10.62 -14.99 3.42
CA SER A 45 -11.76 -15.89 3.55
C SER A 45 -11.83 -16.51 4.96
N PRO A 46 -13.03 -16.90 5.44
CA PRO A 46 -13.18 -17.49 6.78
C PRO A 46 -12.33 -18.75 7.02
N LEU A 47 -12.02 -19.50 5.95
CA LEU A 47 -11.13 -20.66 6.00
C LEU A 47 -9.67 -20.24 6.18
N MET A 48 -9.23 -19.20 5.46
CA MET A 48 -7.88 -18.66 5.60
C MET A 48 -7.64 -18.10 7.00
N LYS A 49 -8.65 -17.47 7.61
CA LYS A 49 -8.55 -16.96 8.99
C LYS A 49 -8.23 -18.03 10.03
N LYS A 50 -8.56 -19.30 9.75
CA LYS A 50 -8.26 -20.45 10.63
C LYS A 50 -6.89 -21.08 10.36
N SER A 51 -6.22 -20.68 9.28
CA SER A 51 -4.90 -21.22 8.94
C SER A 51 -3.87 -20.82 9.99
N ARG A 52 -3.02 -21.77 10.39
CA ARG A 52 -1.89 -21.52 11.30
C ARG A 52 -0.97 -20.42 10.79
N ALA A 53 -0.76 -20.37 9.47
CA ALA A 53 0.07 -19.34 8.85
C ALA A 53 -0.56 -17.94 9.00
N PHE A 54 -1.88 -17.84 8.78
CA PHE A 54 -2.62 -16.60 8.94
C PHE A 54 -2.56 -16.09 10.39
N ILE A 55 -2.79 -16.97 11.36
CA ILE A 55 -2.73 -16.62 12.79
C ILE A 55 -1.33 -16.13 13.18
N ARG A 56 -0.27 -16.82 12.71
CA ARG A 56 1.11 -16.40 12.97
C ARG A 56 1.40 -15.02 12.39
N LEU A 57 1.09 -14.81 11.12
CA LEU A 57 1.31 -13.55 10.42
C LEU A 57 0.50 -12.40 11.04
N SER A 58 -0.75 -12.66 11.42
CA SER A 58 -1.59 -11.66 12.08
C SER A 58 -1.00 -11.23 13.43
N LYS A 59 -0.46 -12.17 14.22
CA LYS A 59 0.19 -11.87 15.49
C LYS A 59 1.50 -11.10 15.30
N GLU A 60 2.29 -11.48 14.30
CA GLU A 60 3.53 -10.81 13.95
C GLU A 60 3.27 -9.38 13.46
N ASN A 61 2.29 -9.18 12.57
CA ASN A 61 1.89 -7.85 12.12
C ASN A 61 1.42 -6.95 13.27
N GLN A 62 0.66 -7.50 14.22
CA GLN A 62 0.24 -6.73 15.39
C GLN A 62 1.42 -6.29 16.25
N ARG A 63 2.44 -7.14 16.42
CA ARG A 63 3.69 -6.79 17.13
C ARG A 63 4.47 -5.73 16.38
N ASN A 64 4.69 -5.94 15.08
CA ASN A 64 5.41 -5.00 14.23
C ASN A 64 4.76 -3.61 14.22
N LYS A 65 3.43 -3.55 14.21
CA LYS A 65 2.68 -2.30 14.35
C LYS A 65 2.97 -1.61 15.68
N SER A 66 2.88 -2.34 16.78
CA SER A 66 3.18 -1.82 18.12
C SER A 66 4.61 -1.32 18.24
N ASP A 67 5.58 -2.05 17.70
CA ASP A 67 7.00 -1.69 17.73
C ASP A 67 7.25 -0.43 16.89
N ALA A 68 6.65 -0.35 15.70
CA ALA A 68 6.76 0.82 14.84
C ALA A 68 6.17 2.08 15.51
N GLU A 69 5.01 1.97 16.15
CA GLU A 69 4.40 3.07 16.91
C GLU A 69 5.27 3.50 18.09
N MET A 70 5.87 2.56 18.82
CA MET A 70 6.83 2.85 19.89
C MET A 70 8.07 3.60 19.36
N TYR A 71 8.69 3.11 18.28
CA TYR A 71 9.88 3.75 17.71
C TYR A 71 9.58 5.15 17.17
N LYS A 72 8.45 5.31 16.49
CA LYS A 72 7.97 6.63 16.05
C LYS A 72 7.87 7.59 17.23
N SER A 73 7.24 7.16 18.32
CA SER A 73 7.08 7.99 19.52
C SER A 73 8.42 8.39 20.15
N LYS A 74 9.39 7.46 20.17
CA LYS A 74 10.75 7.76 20.66
C LYS A 74 11.48 8.75 19.77
N LEU A 75 11.35 8.61 18.44
CA LEU A 75 11.96 9.54 17.49
C LEU A 75 11.35 10.94 17.61
N ASP A 76 10.03 11.04 17.71
CA ASP A 76 9.33 12.31 17.89
C ASP A 76 9.79 13.03 19.18
N ALA A 77 9.96 12.28 20.28
CA ALA A 77 10.50 12.81 21.53
C ALA A 77 11.95 13.29 21.37
N MET A 78 12.83 12.49 20.76
CA MET A 78 14.21 12.88 20.51
C MET A 78 14.32 14.13 19.63
N MET A 79 13.48 14.26 18.60
CA MET A 79 13.45 15.44 17.75
C MET A 79 13.07 16.69 18.54
N THR A 80 12.08 16.56 19.44
CA THR A 80 11.67 17.65 20.34
C THR A 80 12.81 18.07 21.27
N ASP A 81 13.53 17.10 21.85
CA ASP A 81 14.68 17.37 22.73
C ASP A 81 15.82 18.07 21.98
N ILE A 82 16.09 17.67 20.73
CA ILE A 82 17.10 18.32 19.88
C ILE A 82 16.71 19.77 19.57
N GLU A 83 15.43 20.04 19.28
CA GLU A 83 14.95 21.39 19.05
C GLU A 83 15.10 22.28 20.29
N ALA A 84 14.77 21.75 21.48
CA ALA A 84 14.98 22.44 22.75
C ALA A 84 16.47 22.72 23.00
N LEU A 85 17.34 21.74 22.75
CA LEU A 85 18.78 21.89 22.90
C LEU A 85 19.34 22.97 21.97
N LYS A 86 18.94 22.97 20.70
CA LYS A 86 19.34 24.00 19.72
C LYS A 86 18.90 25.39 20.15
N LYS A 87 17.68 25.53 20.69
CA LYS A 87 17.18 26.80 21.22
C LYS A 87 18.05 27.29 22.37
N ASN A 88 18.32 26.43 23.36
CA ASN A 88 19.15 26.77 24.51
C ASN A 88 20.56 27.23 24.11
N PHE A 89 21.22 26.52 23.17
CA PHE A 89 22.52 26.94 22.65
C PHE A 89 22.47 28.32 21.99
N SER A 90 21.45 28.58 21.17
CA SER A 90 21.29 29.89 20.51
C SER A 90 21.05 31.05 21.50
N GLU A 91 20.42 30.77 22.63
CA GLU A 91 20.21 31.77 23.69
C GLU A 91 21.51 32.06 24.43
N HIS A 92 22.30 31.02 24.75
CA HIS A 92 23.61 31.19 25.38
C HIS A 92 24.62 31.93 24.49
N GLU A 93 24.64 31.67 23.19
CA GLU A 93 25.48 32.41 22.24
C GLU A 93 25.13 33.91 22.20
N LYS A 94 23.83 34.26 22.25
CA LYS A 94 23.40 35.66 22.27
C LYS A 94 23.80 36.37 23.57
N ILE A 95 23.72 35.69 24.71
CA ILE A 95 24.12 36.24 26.01
C ILE A 95 25.64 36.44 26.07
N GLY A 96 26.42 35.46 25.59
CA GLY A 96 27.88 35.55 25.56
C GLY A 96 28.42 36.58 24.56
N ALA A 97 27.69 36.91 23.50
CA ALA A 97 28.05 37.97 22.56
C ALA A 97 27.73 39.40 23.07
N LEU A 98 26.97 39.52 24.17
CA LEU A 98 26.58 40.79 24.78
C LEU A 98 27.35 41.11 26.08
N SER A 99 28.21 40.20 26.56
CA SER A 99 29.09 40.41 27.73
C SER A 99 30.51 40.77 27.29
#